data_AF-M6Y4T1-F1
#
_entry.id   AF-M6Y4T1-F1
#
_cell.length_a   1.000
_cell.length_b   1.000
_cell.length_c   1.000
_cell.angle_alpha   90.00
_cell.angle_beta   90.00
_cell.angle_gamma   90.00
#
_symmetry.space_group_name_H-M   'P 1'
#
loop_
_entity.id
_entity.type
_entity.pdbx_description
1 polymer ?
#
loop_
_entity_poly.entity_id
_entity_poly.type
_entity_poly.pdbx_seq_one_letter_code
_entity_poly.pdbx_strand_id
1 'polypeptide(L)'
;MIFPLVKNIYDKLFGDRGYISQSLFESLYEKGIQLITKLKKNMKNKLMPLVDKILLRKRAIIESVNDELKNICQIQHTRHRSFFNWAVNLLSGLVAFSFFPKKPSLNLRSKDNLQLLISP
;
A
#
# COMPACT_ATOMS: atom_id res chain seq x y z
N MET A 1 -5.34 16.72 0.16
CA MET A 1 -3.94 16.27 0.39
C MET A 1 -3.54 15.06 -0.44
N ILE A 2 -4.42 14.07 -0.70
CA ILE A 2 -4.02 12.86 -1.45
C ILE A 2 -3.92 13.05 -2.97
N PHE A 3 -4.67 13.99 -3.55
CA PHE A 3 -4.72 14.20 -5.01
C PHE A 3 -3.35 14.49 -5.67
N PRO A 4 -2.45 15.33 -5.09
CA PRO A 4 -1.10 15.48 -5.62
C PRO A 4 -0.28 14.18 -5.61
N LEU A 5 -0.48 13.32 -4.61
CA LEU A 5 0.26 12.06 -4.46
C LEU A 5 -0.16 11.00 -5.48
N VAL A 6 -1.40 11.09 -5.99
CA VAL A 6 -1.98 10.10 -6.91
C VAL A 6 -2.05 10.60 -8.37
N LYS A 7 -1.43 11.74 -8.68
CA LYS A 7 -1.59 12.42 -9.98
C LYS A 7 -1.25 11.55 -11.20
N ASN A 8 -0.31 10.61 -11.05
CA ASN A 8 0.16 9.69 -12.10
C ASN A 8 0.03 8.22 -11.68
N ILE A 9 -0.82 7.93 -10.70
CA ILE A 9 -1.11 6.57 -10.26
C ILE A 9 -2.41 6.14 -10.94
N TYR A 10 -2.47 4.90 -11.38
CA TYR A 10 -3.65 4.31 -12.01
C TYR A 10 -3.99 2.99 -11.32
N ASP A 11 -5.18 2.46 -11.62
CA ASP A 11 -5.64 1.16 -11.12
C ASP A 11 -5.98 1.19 -9.62
N LYS A 12 -5.49 0.24 -8.82
CA LYS A 12 -5.95 0.02 -7.45
C LYS A 12 -5.12 0.76 -6.41
N LEU A 13 -5.79 1.53 -5.56
CA LEU A 13 -5.20 2.17 -4.40
C LEU A 13 -5.72 1.52 -3.12
N PHE A 14 -4.83 0.89 -2.35
CA PHE A 14 -5.20 0.31 -1.04
C PHE A 14 -5.04 1.35 0.07
N GLY A 15 -6.08 1.53 0.86
CA GLY A 15 -6.11 2.52 1.95
C GLY A 15 -6.66 1.97 3.26
N ASP A 16 -6.31 2.67 4.35
CA ASP A 16 -6.87 2.43 5.67
C ASP A 16 -8.30 2.94 5.81
N ARG A 17 -8.95 2.53 6.92
CA ARG A 17 -10.35 2.89 7.20
C ARG A 17 -10.59 4.40 7.34
N GLY A 18 -9.54 5.19 7.56
CA GLY A 18 -9.62 6.65 7.58
C GLY A 18 -10.01 7.26 6.22
N TYR A 19 -9.75 6.54 5.12
CA TYR A 19 -9.98 7.03 3.76
C TYR A 19 -11.33 6.60 3.16
N ILE A 20 -12.28 6.12 3.98
CA ILE A 20 -13.56 5.55 3.54
C ILE A 20 -14.57 6.58 2.98
N SER A 21 -14.23 7.88 2.91
CA SER A 21 -15.18 8.91 2.47
C SER A 21 -15.67 8.65 1.03
N GLN A 22 -17.00 8.70 0.86
CA GLN A 22 -17.66 8.44 -0.42
C GLN A 22 -17.23 9.47 -1.47
N SER A 23 -17.10 10.75 -1.07
CA SER A 23 -16.60 11.83 -1.94
C SER A 23 -15.17 11.58 -2.42
N LEU A 24 -14.30 11.00 -1.58
CA LEU A 24 -12.94 10.65 -1.97
C LEU A 24 -12.92 9.48 -2.95
N PHE A 25 -13.77 8.47 -2.71
CA PHE A 25 -13.92 7.35 -3.63
C PHE A 25 -14.35 7.82 -5.02
N GLU A 26 -15.39 8.66 -5.11
CA GLU A 26 -15.89 9.20 -6.38
C GLU A 26 -14.83 10.04 -7.10
N SER A 27 -14.19 10.97 -6.39
CA SER A 27 -13.14 11.83 -6.97
C SER A 27 -11.92 11.06 -7.47
N LEU A 28 -11.56 9.93 -6.83
CA LEU A 28 -10.48 9.06 -7.27
C LEU A 28 -10.92 8.17 -8.43
N TYR A 29 -12.18 7.72 -8.41
CA TYR A 29 -12.75 6.89 -9.46
C TYR A 29 -12.84 7.65 -10.80
N GLU A 30 -13.22 8.93 -10.76
CA GLU A 30 -13.17 9.83 -11.93
C GLU A 30 -11.77 9.95 -12.54
N LYS A 31 -10.72 9.77 -11.72
CA LYS A 31 -9.31 9.77 -12.16
C LYS A 31 -8.82 8.39 -12.61
N GLY A 32 -9.69 7.38 -12.65
CA GLY A 32 -9.34 6.01 -12.99
C GLY A 32 -8.64 5.23 -11.88
N ILE A 33 -8.80 5.67 -10.62
CA ILE A 33 -8.18 5.04 -9.44
C ILE A 33 -9.27 4.42 -8.59
N GLN A 34 -9.22 3.09 -8.43
CA GLN A 34 -10.12 2.35 -7.57
C GLN A 34 -9.58 2.32 -6.13
N LEU A 35 -10.19 3.10 -5.24
CA LEU A 35 -9.85 3.07 -3.82
C LEU A 35 -10.44 1.83 -3.12
N ILE A 36 -9.58 0.95 -2.64
CA ILE A 36 -9.92 -0.29 -1.92
C ILE A 36 -9.61 -0.10 -0.43
N THR A 37 -10.66 -0.19 0.40
CA THR A 37 -10.55 -0.04 1.86
C THR A 37 -11.33 -1.14 2.57
N LYS A 38 -11.01 -1.37 3.85
CA LYS A 38 -11.78 -2.29 4.69
C LYS A 38 -13.11 -1.65 5.08
N LEU A 39 -14.22 -2.33 4.81
CA LEU A 39 -15.56 -1.85 5.15
C LEU A 39 -15.73 -1.68 6.68
N LYS A 40 -16.47 -0.63 7.09
CA LYS A 40 -16.92 -0.45 8.48
C LYS A 40 -18.14 -1.34 8.76
N LYS A 41 -18.34 -1.71 10.04
CA LYS A 41 -19.42 -2.61 10.49
C LYS A 41 -20.83 -2.19 10.03
N ASN A 42 -21.07 -0.88 9.90
CA ASN A 42 -22.38 -0.32 9.53
C ASN A 42 -22.50 0.03 8.04
N MET A 43 -21.52 -0.34 7.19
CA MET A 43 -21.59 -0.09 5.75
C MET A 43 -22.23 -1.26 5.02
N LYS A 44 -23.01 -0.94 3.99
CA LYS A 44 -23.52 -1.95 3.06
C LYS A 44 -22.35 -2.69 2.41
N ASN A 45 -22.40 -4.02 2.42
CA ASN A 45 -21.38 -4.83 1.79
C ASN A 45 -21.42 -4.61 0.28
N LYS A 46 -20.31 -4.14 -0.30
CA LYS A 46 -20.15 -4.03 -1.75
C LYS A 46 -19.46 -5.30 -2.24
N LEU A 47 -19.86 -5.79 -3.41
CA LEU A 47 -19.16 -6.89 -4.07
C LEU A 47 -17.71 -6.44 -4.34
N MET A 48 -16.76 -7.20 -3.80
CA MET A 48 -15.33 -6.95 -3.93
C MET A 48 -14.68 -8.22 -4.50
N PRO A 49 -13.80 -8.09 -5.51
CA PRO A 49 -13.06 -9.24 -6.02
C PRO A 49 -12.33 -9.98 -4.90
N LEU A 50 -12.29 -11.31 -4.99
CA LEU A 50 -11.65 -12.17 -3.97
C LEU A 50 -10.17 -11.84 -3.81
N VAL A 51 -9.49 -11.51 -4.91
CA VAL A 51 -8.08 -11.08 -4.91
C VAL A 51 -7.88 -9.83 -4.05
N ASP A 52 -8.74 -8.81 -4.21
CA ASP A 52 -8.65 -7.57 -3.44
C ASP A 52 -8.92 -7.79 -1.95
N LYS A 53 -9.85 -8.71 -1.65
CA LYS A 53 -10.13 -9.13 -0.27
C LYS A 53 -8.94 -9.85 0.37
N ILE A 54 -8.21 -10.67 -0.38
CA ILE A 54 -6.99 -11.33 0.09
C ILE A 54 -5.88 -10.30 0.29
N LEU A 55 -5.69 -9.37 -0.64
CA LEU A 55 -4.70 -8.30 -0.53
C LEU A 55 -4.95 -7.43 0.71
N LEU A 56 -6.22 -7.08 0.99
CA LEU A 56 -6.59 -6.38 2.23
C LEU A 56 -6.25 -7.18 3.51
N ARG A 57 -6.35 -8.51 3.48
CA ARG A 57 -5.96 -9.37 4.61
C ARG A 57 -4.44 -9.47 4.74
N LYS A 58 -3.72 -9.49 3.63
CA LYS A 58 -2.25 -9.58 3.57
C LYS A 58 -1.54 -8.23 3.57
N ARG A 59 -2.23 -7.15 3.99
CA ARG A 59 -1.68 -5.78 4.09
C ARG A 59 -0.47 -5.65 5.03
N ALA A 60 -0.19 -6.66 5.86
CA ALA A 60 1.02 -6.74 6.68
C ALA A 60 2.30 -6.58 5.85
N ILE A 61 2.29 -6.90 4.55
CA ILE A 61 3.42 -6.63 3.66
C ILE A 61 3.80 -5.14 3.60
N ILE A 62 2.82 -4.23 3.63
CA ILE A 62 3.08 -2.77 3.61
C ILE A 62 3.75 -2.36 4.92
N GLU A 63 3.30 -2.91 6.04
CA GLU A 63 3.91 -2.70 7.36
C GLU A 63 5.36 -3.25 7.38
N SER A 64 5.60 -4.44 6.83
CA SER A 64 6.95 -5.03 6.71
C SER A 64 7.90 -4.18 5.87
N VAL A 65 7.46 -3.66 4.72
CA VAL A 65 8.28 -2.73 3.90
C VAL A 65 8.65 -1.49 4.71
N ASN A 66 7.68 -0.90 5.40
CA ASN A 66 7.92 0.28 6.24
C ASN A 66 8.89 -0.02 7.39
N ASP A 67 8.78 -1.20 8.01
CA ASP A 67 9.68 -1.62 9.08
C ASP A 67 11.10 -1.90 8.57
N GLU A 68 11.28 -2.48 7.39
CA GLU A 68 12.59 -2.65 6.76
C GLU A 68 13.24 -1.30 6.45
N LEU A 69 12.47 -0.36 5.89
CA LEU A 69 12.97 0.99 5.64
C LEU A 69 13.38 1.70 6.94
N LYS A 70 12.58 1.59 8.00
CA LYS A 70 12.90 2.20 9.31
C LYS A 70 14.11 1.57 9.98
N ASN A 71 14.15 0.24 10.06
CA ASN A 71 15.13 -0.46 10.89
C ASN A 71 16.43 -0.75 10.13
N ILE A 72 16.35 -1.13 8.85
CA ILE A 72 17.53 -1.49 8.06
C ILE A 72 18.10 -0.25 7.38
N CYS A 73 17.27 0.53 6.69
CA CYS A 73 17.72 1.75 6.00
C CYS A 73 17.84 2.97 6.91
N GLN A 74 17.46 2.85 8.19
CA GLN A 74 17.55 3.90 9.22
C GLN A 74 16.97 5.25 8.78
N ILE A 75 15.90 5.23 7.97
CA ILE A 75 15.31 6.48 7.44
C ILE A 75 14.73 7.37 8.53
N GLN A 76 14.36 6.79 9.69
CA GLN A 76 13.80 7.50 10.84
C GLN A 76 14.90 8.01 11.77
N HIS A 77 15.96 8.57 11.20
CA HIS A 77 17.03 9.17 11.99
C HIS A 77 16.66 10.60 12.40
N THR A 78 16.88 10.96 13.67
CA THR A 78 16.51 12.29 14.20
C THR A 78 17.63 13.32 14.08
N ARG A 79 18.89 12.92 13.82
CA ARG A 79 20.06 13.82 13.81
C ARG A 79 20.38 14.41 12.43
N HIS A 80 19.38 14.90 11.72
CA HIS A 80 19.64 15.67 10.50
C HIS A 80 19.88 17.14 10.84
N ARG A 81 21.06 17.66 10.48
CA ARG A 81 21.41 19.08 10.68
C ARG A 81 20.74 20.03 9.69
N SER A 82 20.11 19.51 8.63
CA SER A 82 19.36 20.27 7.63
C SER A 82 18.30 19.40 6.94
N PHE A 83 17.29 20.05 6.36
CA PHE A 83 16.26 19.38 5.55
C PHE A 83 16.86 18.64 4.35
N PHE A 84 17.85 19.23 3.67
CA PHE A 84 18.52 18.61 2.53
C PHE A 84 19.24 17.32 2.94
N ASN A 85 19.91 17.30 4.10
CA ASN A 85 20.57 16.09 4.60
C ASN A 85 19.56 15.00 4.95
N TRP A 86 18.38 15.37 5.46
CA TRP A 86 17.28 14.44 5.65
C TRP A 86 16.77 13.87 4.32
N ALA A 87 16.55 14.73 3.31
CA ALA A 87 16.04 14.30 2.01
C ALA A 87 17.02 13.37 1.27
N VAL A 88 18.32 13.66 1.32
CA VAL A 88 19.36 12.79 0.75
C VAL A 88 19.41 11.45 1.47
N ASN A 89 19.30 11.44 2.80
CA ASN A 89 19.26 10.19 3.57
C ASN A 89 18.00 9.35 3.28
N LEU A 90 16.86 10.01 3.10
CA LEU A 90 15.63 9.33 2.70
C LEU A 90 15.78 8.70 1.31
N LEU A 91 16.31 9.46 0.34
CA LEU A 91 16.52 8.97 -1.01
C LEU A 91 17.53 7.83 -1.06
N SER A 92 18.66 7.94 -0.33
CA SER A 92 19.66 6.88 -0.26
C SER A 92 19.11 5.61 0.38
N GLY A 93 18.28 5.73 1.42
CA GLY A 93 17.58 4.59 2.03
C GLY A 93 16.63 3.88 1.06
N LEU A 94 15.86 4.64 0.27
CA LEU A 94 14.98 4.08 -0.77
C LEU A 94 15.78 3.38 -1.88
N VAL A 95 16.90 3.98 -2.30
CA VAL A 95 17.80 3.36 -3.30
C VAL A 95 18.42 2.08 -2.75
N ALA A 96 18.92 2.10 -1.51
CA ALA A 96 19.49 0.92 -0.85
C ALA A 96 18.48 -0.23 -0.77
N PHE A 97 17.23 0.06 -0.40
CA PHE A 97 16.15 -0.93 -0.36
C PHE A 97 15.91 -1.59 -1.74
N SER A 98 16.07 -0.85 -2.84
CA SER A 98 15.93 -1.41 -4.19
C SER A 98 16.93 -2.53 -4.48
N PHE A 99 18.14 -2.45 -3.89
CA PHE A 99 19.23 -3.42 -4.03
C PHE A 99 19.15 -4.61 -3.06
N PHE A 100 18.14 -4.67 -2.19
CA PHE A 100 18.04 -5.78 -1.23
C PHE A 100 17.80 -7.11 -1.94
N PRO A 101 18.50 -8.19 -1.53
CA PRO A 101 18.44 -9.49 -2.20
C PRO A 101 17.09 -10.21 -2.00
N LYS A 102 16.40 -9.91 -0.90
CA LYS A 102 15.05 -10.42 -0.62
C LYS A 102 14.13 -9.26 -0.33
N LYS A 103 13.12 -9.09 -1.18
CA LYS A 103 12.03 -8.15 -0.94
C LYS A 103 10.88 -8.91 -0.27
N PRO A 104 10.18 -8.28 0.70
CA PRO A 104 8.99 -8.88 1.28
C PRO A 104 8.00 -9.14 0.14
N SER A 105 7.52 -10.37 0.07
CA SER A 105 6.67 -10.83 -1.02
C SER A 105 5.51 -11.65 -0.47
N LEU A 106 4.34 -11.52 -1.10
CA LEU A 106 3.21 -12.34 -0.74
C LEU A 106 3.32 -13.67 -1.48
N ASN A 107 3.50 -14.75 -0.73
CA ASN A 107 3.28 -16.07 -1.29
C ASN A 107 1.77 -16.28 -1.48
N LEU A 108 1.29 -15.95 -2.68
CA LEU A 108 -0.10 -16.14 -3.11
C LEU A 108 -0.33 -17.54 -3.74
N ARG A 109 0.74 -18.33 -3.95
CA ARG A 109 0.70 -19.67 -4.56
C ARG A 109 0.43 -20.82 -3.58
N SER A 110 0.40 -20.57 -2.27
CA SER A 110 0.07 -21.62 -1.30
C SER A 110 -1.33 -22.18 -1.55
N LYS A 111 -1.46 -23.51 -1.43
CA LYS A 111 -2.59 -24.37 -1.85
C LYS A 111 -3.99 -23.91 -1.41
N ASP A 112 -4.07 -22.99 -0.44
CA ASP A 112 -5.33 -22.43 0.09
C ASP A 112 -6.02 -21.43 -0.84
N ASN A 113 -5.32 -20.86 -1.85
CA ASN A 113 -5.92 -19.93 -2.83
C ASN A 113 -6.06 -20.52 -4.24
N LEU A 114 -5.58 -21.75 -4.47
CA LEU A 114 -5.59 -22.39 -5.79
C LEU A 114 -7.02 -22.73 -6.27
N GLN A 115 -7.97 -22.87 -5.33
CA GLN A 115 -9.39 -23.06 -5.63
C GLN A 115 -10.08 -21.81 -6.21
N LEU A 116 -9.42 -20.63 -6.16
CA LEU A 116 -10.04 -19.33 -6.51
C LEU A 116 -9.41 -18.62 -7.72
N LEU A 117 -8.28 -19.11 -8.23
CA LEU A 117 -7.72 -18.69 -9.54
C LEU A 117 -8.32 -19.49 -10.71
N ILE A 118 -9.13 -20.53 -10.41
CA ILE A 118 -9.69 -21.49 -11.37
C ILE A 118 -11.24 -21.50 -11.33
N SER A 119 -11.90 -20.62 -10.57
CA SER A 119 -13.36 -20.49 -10.75
C SER A 119 -13.63 -19.69 -12.03
N PRO A 120 -14.44 -20.20 -12.97
CA PRO A 120 -14.70 -19.58 -14.28
C PRO A 120 -15.30 -18.18 -14.18
#